data_AF-A0A838PXV3-F1
#
_entry.id   AF-A0A838PXV3-F1
#
_cell.length_a   1.000
_cell.length_b   1.000
_cell.length_c   1.000
_cell.angle_alpha   90.00
_cell.angle_beta   90.00
_cell.angle_gamma   90.00
#
_symmetry.space_group_name_H-M   'P 1'
#
loop_
_entity.id
_entity.type
_entity.pdbx_description
1 polymer ?
#
loop_
_entity_poly.entity_id
_entity_poly.type
_entity_poly.pdbx_seq_one_letter_code
_entity_poly.pdbx_strand_id
1 'polypeptide(L)' 'MQATGQDKGKTMFGIYEIVDDNQKRACWAPVGKTRPTAFTSEKGSGHILQVWERVKK' A
#
# COMPACT_ATOMS: atom_id res chain seq x y z
N MET A 1 17.73 -3.57 -16.76
CA MET A 1 16.41 -4.08 -17.18
C MET A 1 15.35 -3.16 -16.58
N GLN A 2 14.66 -2.35 -17.40
CA GLN A 2 13.57 -1.52 -16.90
C GLN A 2 12.35 -2.40 -16.69
N ALA A 3 11.74 -2.37 -15.50
CA ALA A 3 10.55 -3.15 -15.22
C ALA A 3 9.41 -2.79 -16.21
N THR A 4 9.02 -3.74 -17.06
CA THR A 4 7.84 -3.68 -17.94
C THR A 4 6.64 -4.24 -17.18
N GLY A 5 6.27 -3.62 -16.06
CA GLY A 5 5.03 -3.94 -15.37
C GLY A 5 3.84 -3.29 -16.08
N GLN A 6 2.67 -3.92 -16.02
CA GLN A 6 1.40 -3.43 -16.59
C GLN A 6 1.02 -2.00 -16.13
N ASP A 7 1.63 -1.54 -15.04
CA ASP A 7 1.39 -0.23 -14.43
C ASP A 7 2.58 0.73 -14.55
N LYS A 8 3.53 0.46 -15.46
CA LYS A 8 4.66 1.36 -15.74
C LYS A 8 4.16 2.76 -16.11
N GLY A 9 4.57 3.76 -15.34
CA GLY A 9 4.21 5.18 -15.54
C GLY A 9 2.88 5.60 -14.91
N LYS A 10 2.14 4.69 -14.26
CA LYS A 10 0.89 5.04 -13.60
C LYS A 10 1.11 5.32 -12.12
N THR A 11 0.40 6.32 -11.60
CA THR A 11 0.52 6.72 -10.18
C THR A 11 -0.44 5.90 -9.33
N MET A 12 0.09 5.29 -8.27
CA MET A 12 -0.70 4.63 -7.22
C MET A 12 -0.76 5.54 -6.01
N PHE A 13 -1.97 5.78 -5.51
CA PHE A 13 -2.17 6.55 -4.29
C PHE A 13 -2.29 5.62 -3.09
N GLY A 14 -1.78 6.05 -1.95
CA GLY A 14 -1.80 5.28 -0.72
C GLY A 14 -1.72 6.14 0.53
N ILE A 15 -1.95 5.49 1.65
CA ILE A 15 -1.68 6.02 2.99
C ILE A 15 -0.71 5.07 3.69
N TYR A 16 0.18 5.63 4.51
CA TYR A 16 1.06 4.85 5.35
C TYR A 16 1.12 5.49 6.72
N GLU A 17 1.39 4.68 7.73
CA GLU A 17 1.73 5.15 9.05
C GLU A 17 2.75 4.22 9.72
N ILE A 18 3.48 4.79 10.65
CA ILE A 18 4.36 4.08 11.57
C ILE A 18 3.54 3.94 12.85
N VAL A 19 3.16 2.72 13.19
CA VAL A 19 2.33 2.42 14.37
C VAL A 19 3.20 2.46 15.62
N ASP A 20 4.40 1.86 15.53
CA ASP A 20 5.41 1.89 16.58
C ASP A 20 6.83 1.70 15.98
N ASP A 21 7.85 1.66 16.83
CA ASP A 21 9.26 1.48 16.46
C ASP A 21 9.56 0.20 15.64
N ASN A 22 8.68 -0.78 15.72
CA ASN A 22 8.77 -2.06 15.02
C ASN A 22 7.64 -2.28 14.02
N GLN A 23 6.51 -1.57 14.10
CA GLN A 23 5.36 -1.82 13.23
C GLN A 23 5.06 -0.63 12.32
N LYS A 24 4.85 -0.91 11.04
CA LYS A 24 4.31 0.06 10.08
C LYS A 24 3.19 -0.58 9.28
N ARG A 25 2.21 0.23 8.87
CA ARG A 25 1.17 -0.21 7.94
C ARG A 25 1.05 0.74 6.76
N ALA A 26 0.75 0.18 5.60
CA ALA A 26 0.53 0.91 4.36
C ALA A 26 -0.70 0.35 3.66
N CYS A 27 -1.54 1.23 3.12
CA CYS A 27 -2.70 0.86 2.33
C CYS A 27 -2.61 1.52 0.96
N TRP A 28 -2.63 0.71 -0.09
CA TRP A 28 -2.50 1.15 -1.47
C TRP A 28 -3.84 1.00 -2.20
N ALA A 29 -4.23 2.04 -2.94
CA ALA A 29 -5.34 1.97 -3.87
C ALA A 29 -4.89 1.39 -5.22
N PRO A 30 -5.83 0.77 -5.97
CA PRO A 30 -5.59 0.42 -7.35
C PRO A 30 -5.19 1.66 -8.16
N VAL A 31 -4.45 1.41 -9.22
CA VAL A 31 -4.01 2.46 -10.13
C VAL A 31 -5.21 3.24 -10.69
N GLY A 32 -5.16 4.57 -10.60
CA GLY A 32 -6.23 5.45 -11.08
C GLY A 32 -7.43 5.60 -10.13
N LYS A 33 -7.40 4.98 -8.95
CA LYS A 33 -8.40 5.20 -7.89
C LYS A 33 -7.94 6.29 -6.92
N THR A 34 -8.91 6.84 -6.20
CA THR A 34 -8.69 7.85 -5.16
C THR A 34 -7.85 7.30 -4.01
N ARG A 35 -7.09 8.19 -3.36
CA ARG A 35 -6.31 7.87 -2.17
C ARG A 35 -7.22 7.26 -1.09
N PRO A 36 -6.86 6.10 -0.50
CA PRO A 36 -7.61 5.55 0.63
C PRO A 36 -7.59 6.52 1.81
N THR A 37 -8.68 6.61 2.57
CA THR A 37 -8.76 7.41 3.80
C THR A 37 -8.61 6.57 5.06
N ALA A 38 -8.77 5.25 4.94
CA ALA A 38 -8.65 4.28 6.04
C ALA A 38 -7.80 3.07 5.62
N PHE A 39 -7.18 2.42 6.60
CA PHE A 39 -6.37 1.21 6.41
C PHE A 39 -7.28 -0.01 6.33
N THR A 40 -8.07 -0.13 5.26
CA THR A 40 -9.07 -1.18 5.08
C THR A 40 -8.92 -1.87 3.73
N SER A 41 -8.88 -3.21 3.73
CA SER A 41 -8.87 -4.05 2.53
C SER A 41 -10.18 -4.83 2.41
N GLU A 42 -11.29 -4.10 2.25
CA GLU A 42 -12.60 -4.73 2.11
C GLU A 42 -12.67 -5.57 0.82
N LYS A 43 -13.40 -6.69 0.87
CA LYS A 43 -13.57 -7.57 -0.29
C LYS A 43 -14.22 -6.79 -1.44
N GLY A 44 -13.54 -6.71 -2.57
CA GLY A 44 -14.01 -5.97 -3.75
C GLY A 44 -13.53 -4.52 -3.86
N SER A 45 -12.87 -3.97 -2.83
CA SER A 45 -12.27 -2.62 -2.91
C SER A 45 -11.04 -2.58 -3.83
N GLY A 46 -10.31 -3.70 -3.92
CA GLY A 46 -9.01 -3.76 -4.58
C GLY A 46 -7.90 -3.03 -3.80
N HIS A 47 -8.18 -2.60 -2.57
CA HIS A 47 -7.17 -2.01 -1.71
C HIS A 47 -6.23 -3.08 -1.16
N ILE A 48 -4.94 -2.78 -1.16
CA ILE A 48 -3.90 -3.65 -0.63
C ILE A 48 -3.43 -3.07 0.70
N LEU A 49 -3.84 -3.70 1.80
CA LEU A 49 -3.34 -3.40 3.13
C LEU A 49 -2.10 -4.26 3.42
N GLN A 50 -0.97 -3.60 3.66
CA GLN A 50 0.28 -4.23 4.06
C GLN A 50 0.60 -3.82 5.50
N VAL A 51 0.81 -4.81 6.36
CA VAL A 51 1.31 -4.63 7.72
C VAL A 51 2.72 -5.21 7.75
N TRP A 52 3.67 -4.45 8.27
CA TRP A 52 5.06 -4.82 8.35
C TRP A 52 5.50 -4.78 9.80
N GLU A 53 6.22 -5.81 10.19
CA GLU A 53 6.86 -5.90 11.49
C GLU A 53 8.37 -5.99 11.30
N ARG A 54 9.10 -5.23 12.12
CA ARG A 54 10.55 -5.16 12.09
C ARG A 54 11.10 -6.41 12.76
N VAL A 55 11.73 -7.26 11.96
CA VAL A 55 12.51 -8.39 12.47
C VAL A 55 13.84 -7.84 12.99
N LYS A 56 14.08 -7.96 14.30
CA LYS A 56 15.39 -7.67 14.90
C LYS A 56 16.33 -8.83 14.60
N LYS A 57 17.54 -8.50 14.14
CA LYS A 57 18.59 -9.46 13.78
C LYS A 57 19.44 -9.81 14.99
#